data_AF-A0A3M0YT28-F1
#
_entry.id   AF-A0A3M0YT28-F1
#
_cell.length_a   1.000
_cell.length_b   1.000
_cell.length_c   1.000
_cell.angle_alpha   90.00
_cell.angle_beta   90.00
_cell.angle_gamma   90.00
#
_symmetry.space_group_name_H-M   'P 1'
#
loop_
_entity.id
_entity.type
_entity.pdbx_description
1 polymer ?
#
loop_
_entity_poly.entity_id
_entity_poly.type
_entity_poly.pdbx_seq_one_letter_code
_entity_poly.pdbx_strand_id
1 'polypeptide(L)'
;MQSARSKETPRRAVAWSEVQQVGILVDADRPDMHAAAQKWIRALEQAGKQVLVLECTHAKVPKGEEPLATRLYRNELNWYGRPLAAKAHDFAEAKTDLLVVFAERLTEPMRWMSSLSKSACRAGMDGDATDCLDLIVEVRQGQVQRFAGELERILRLNEQMQEPVSGA
;
A
#
# COMPACT_ATOMS: atom_id res chain seq x y z
N MET A 1 25.52 19.98 9.53
CA MET A 1 24.11 20.07 9.10
C MET A 1 23.30 19.14 9.99
N GLN A 2 22.48 19.69 10.89
CA GLN A 2 21.58 18.89 11.72
C GLN A 2 20.39 18.48 10.83
N SER A 3 20.24 17.17 10.58
CA SER A 3 19.06 16.64 9.90
C SER A 3 17.86 16.84 10.82
N ALA A 4 16.90 17.65 10.38
CA ALA A 4 15.64 17.81 11.07
C ALA A 4 14.94 16.44 11.10
N ARG A 5 14.96 15.78 12.26
CA ARG A 5 14.23 14.54 12.50
C ARG A 5 12.76 14.83 12.21
N SER A 6 12.25 14.39 11.04
CA SER A 6 10.86 14.61 10.69
C SER A 6 10.02 13.95 11.77
N LYS A 7 9.08 14.68 12.39
CA LYS A 7 8.14 14.12 13.37
C LYS A 7 7.51 12.86 12.77
N GLU A 8 7.81 11.71 13.36
CA GLU A 8 7.26 10.42 12.96
C GLU A 8 5.73 10.50 13.08
N THR A 9 5.01 10.10 12.03
CA THR A 9 3.55 9.97 12.10
C THR A 9 3.25 8.83 13.08
N PRO A 10 2.53 9.07 14.19
CA PRO A 10 2.20 8.00 15.12
C PRO A 10 1.32 6.97 14.39
N ARG A 11 1.73 5.71 14.43
CA ARG A 11 0.97 4.59 13.86
C ARG A 11 -0.32 4.41 14.66
N ARG A 12 -1.45 4.27 13.96
CA ARG A 12 -2.77 4.11 14.59
C ARG A 12 -3.73 3.35 13.68
N ALA A 13 -4.76 2.77 14.29
CA ALA A 13 -5.94 2.37 13.53
C ALA A 13 -6.58 3.63 12.89
N VAL A 14 -6.96 3.50 11.62
CA VAL A 14 -7.60 4.57 10.85
C VAL A 14 -9.02 4.16 10.51
N ALA A 15 -9.97 5.08 10.68
CA ALA A 15 -11.33 4.89 10.19
C ALA A 15 -11.42 5.19 8.70
N TRP A 16 -12.37 4.59 7.98
CA TRP A 16 -12.50 4.78 6.53
C TRP A 16 -12.73 6.24 6.12
N SER A 17 -13.49 7.00 6.91
CA SER A 17 -13.75 8.43 6.68
C SER A 17 -12.50 9.30 6.85
N GLU A 18 -11.55 8.89 7.69
CA GLU A 18 -10.30 9.62 7.92
C GLU A 18 -9.28 9.41 6.79
N VAL A 19 -9.39 8.32 6.03
CA VAL A 19 -8.45 8.00 4.95
C VAL A 19 -8.69 8.92 3.75
N GLN A 20 -7.78 9.86 3.50
CA GLN A 20 -7.85 10.78 2.35
C GLN A 20 -6.69 10.56 1.37
N GLN A 21 -5.51 10.23 1.87
CA GLN A 21 -4.31 9.94 1.08
C GLN A 21 -3.96 8.45 1.19
N VAL A 22 -3.95 7.74 0.07
CA VAL A 22 -3.68 6.30 0.01
C VAL A 22 -2.42 6.03 -0.81
N GLY A 23 -1.41 5.43 -0.19
CA GLY A 23 -0.27 4.85 -0.88
C GLY A 23 -0.58 3.42 -1.32
N ILE A 24 -0.22 3.03 -2.53
CA ILE A 24 -0.44 1.68 -3.06
C ILE A 24 0.85 1.14 -3.66
N LEU A 25 1.31 0.00 -3.14
CA LEU A 25 2.35 -0.82 -3.74
C LEU A 25 1.72 -2.00 -4.47
N VAL A 26 2.12 -2.24 -5.71
CA VAL A 26 1.58 -3.34 -6.53
C VAL A 26 2.71 -4.22 -7.01
N ASP A 27 2.59 -5.54 -6.81
CA ASP A 27 3.39 -6.51 -7.53
C ASP A 27 2.89 -6.59 -8.98
N ALA A 28 3.59 -5.89 -9.88
CA ALA A 28 3.19 -5.78 -11.27
C ALA A 28 3.61 -6.99 -12.13
N ASP A 29 4.36 -7.94 -11.56
CA ASP A 29 4.60 -9.22 -12.24
C ASP A 29 3.42 -10.19 -12.10
N ARG A 30 2.40 -9.80 -11.32
CA ARG A 30 1.19 -10.57 -11.05
C ARG A 30 -0.04 -9.87 -11.66
N PRO A 31 -0.56 -10.36 -12.81
CA PRO A 31 -1.69 -9.73 -13.49
C PRO A 31 -2.95 -9.63 -12.63
N ASP A 32 -3.16 -10.61 -11.74
CA ASP A 32 -4.29 -10.65 -10.81
C ASP A 32 -4.18 -9.56 -9.72
N MET A 33 -2.98 -9.29 -9.21
CA MET A 33 -2.70 -8.17 -8.29
C MET A 33 -2.90 -6.83 -8.99
N HIS A 34 -2.35 -6.69 -10.20
CA HIS A 34 -2.48 -5.48 -11.01
C HIS A 34 -3.95 -5.15 -11.31
N ALA A 35 -4.74 -6.13 -11.75
CA ALA A 35 -6.16 -5.94 -12.03
C ALA A 35 -6.97 -5.58 -10.77
N ALA A 36 -6.69 -6.24 -9.64
CA ALA A 36 -7.35 -5.94 -8.36
C ALA A 36 -7.01 -4.51 -7.87
N ALA A 37 -5.74 -4.13 -7.94
CA ALA A 37 -5.28 -2.80 -7.58
C ALA A 37 -5.92 -1.74 -8.49
N GLN A 38 -5.94 -1.94 -9.81
CA GLN A 38 -6.56 -1.02 -10.76
C GLN A 38 -8.03 -0.75 -10.45
N LYS A 39 -8.79 -1.82 -10.17
CA LYS A 39 -10.21 -1.70 -9.81
C LYS A 39 -10.38 -0.87 -8.54
N TRP A 40 -9.54 -1.08 -7.54
CA TRP A 40 -9.64 -0.37 -6.28
C TRP A 40 -9.17 1.08 -6.36
N ILE A 41 -8.10 1.36 -7.10
CA ILE A 41 -7.64 2.73 -7.40
C ILE A 41 -8.80 3.57 -7.95
N ARG A 42 -9.50 3.05 -8.97
CA ARG A 42 -10.67 3.74 -9.54
C ARG A 42 -11.77 3.99 -8.51
N ALA A 43 -12.03 3.02 -7.63
CA ALA A 43 -13.04 3.18 -6.57
C ALA A 43 -12.63 4.24 -5.53
N LEU A 44 -11.35 4.30 -5.16
CA LEU A 44 -10.81 5.31 -4.26
C LEU A 44 -10.90 6.72 -4.87
N GLU A 45 -10.52 6.87 -6.13
CA GLU A 45 -10.60 8.12 -6.87
C GLU A 45 -12.06 8.59 -7.01
N GLN A 46 -12.98 7.68 -7.33
CA GLN A 46 -14.42 7.97 -7.37
C GLN A 46 -14.98 8.40 -6.00
N ALA A 47 -14.40 7.90 -4.91
CA ALA A 47 -14.71 8.31 -3.54
C ALA A 47 -14.01 9.62 -3.13
N GLY A 48 -13.28 10.28 -4.04
CA GLY A 48 -12.61 11.56 -3.79
C GLY A 48 -11.27 11.44 -3.03
N LYS A 49 -10.73 10.23 -2.88
CA LYS A 49 -9.46 10.00 -2.20
C LYS A 49 -8.28 10.23 -3.17
N GLN A 50 -7.17 10.72 -2.64
CA GLN A 50 -5.92 10.89 -3.38
C GLN A 50 -5.11 9.59 -3.33
N VAL A 51 -4.65 9.13 -4.48
CA VAL A 51 -3.93 7.86 -4.60
C VAL A 51 -2.53 8.08 -5.14
N LEU A 52 -1.53 7.59 -4.41
CA LEU A 52 -0.14 7.49 -4.85
C LEU A 52 0.16 6.02 -5.12
N VAL A 53 0.57 5.69 -6.35
CA VAL A 53 0.80 4.29 -6.76
C VAL A 53 2.24 4.10 -7.20
N LEU A 54 2.86 3.02 -6.76
CA LEU A 54 4.14 2.53 -7.26
C LEU A 54 4.06 1.03 -7.54
N GLU A 55 4.34 0.68 -8.79
CA GLU A 55 4.38 -0.70 -9.28
C GLU A 55 5.81 -1.25 -9.16
N CYS A 56 5.98 -2.46 -8.62
CA CYS A 56 7.27 -3.16 -8.59
C CYS A 56 7.26 -4.29 -9.62
N THR A 57 8.26 -4.34 -10.51
CA THR A 57 8.36 -5.39 -11.53
C THR A 57 9.80 -5.84 -11.76
N HIS A 58 9.97 -7.14 -11.99
CA HIS A 58 11.23 -7.74 -12.41
C HIS A 58 11.41 -7.74 -13.93
N ALA A 59 10.30 -7.70 -14.68
CA ALA A 59 10.29 -7.82 -16.12
C ALA A 59 10.35 -6.46 -16.83
N LYS A 60 10.88 -6.48 -18.06
CA LYS A 60 10.52 -5.45 -19.03
C LYS A 60 9.08 -5.74 -19.45
N VAL A 61 8.21 -4.77 -19.22
CA VAL A 61 6.77 -4.82 -19.47
C VAL A 61 6.48 -5.44 -20.85
N PRO A 62 5.58 -6.44 -20.96
CA PRO A 62 5.10 -6.92 -22.24
C PRO A 62 4.52 -5.75 -23.06
N LYS A 63 4.85 -5.67 -24.35
CA LYS A 63 4.27 -4.63 -25.22
C LYS A 63 2.73 -4.68 -25.15
N GLY A 64 2.10 -3.58 -24.76
CA GLY A 64 0.64 -3.42 -24.73
C GLY A 64 0.01 -3.31 -23.34
N GLU A 65 0.77 -3.52 -22.26
CA GLU A 65 0.26 -3.34 -20.90
C GLU A 65 0.62 -1.94 -20.36
N GLU A 66 -0.38 -1.07 -20.32
CA GLU A 66 -0.19 0.28 -19.76
C GLU A 66 0.01 0.21 -18.24
N PRO A 67 1.03 0.91 -17.71
CA PRO A 67 1.21 1.03 -16.27
C PRO A 67 0.02 1.70 -15.59
N LEU A 68 -0.26 1.30 -14.35
CA LEU A 68 -1.13 2.05 -13.45
C LEU A 68 -0.47 3.38 -13.08
N ALA A 69 0.85 3.37 -12.87
CA ALA A 69 1.60 4.55 -12.45
C ALA A 69 3.11 4.40 -12.67
N THR A 70 3.90 5.03 -11.79
CA THR A 70 5.35 4.91 -11.81
C THR A 70 5.76 3.49 -11.47
N ARG A 71 6.67 2.92 -12.27
CA ARG A 71 7.24 1.58 -12.07
C ARG A 71 8.63 1.64 -11.47
N LEU A 72 8.93 0.78 -10.50
CA LEU A 72 10.25 0.47 -9.99
C LEU A 72 10.72 -0.86 -10.59
N TYR A 73 11.84 -0.80 -11.30
CA TYR A 73 12.42 -1.95 -12.01
C TYR A 73 13.57 -2.58 -11.22
N ARG A 74 13.83 -3.86 -11.48
CA ARG A 74 14.95 -4.60 -10.84
C ARG A 74 16.32 -3.93 -11.00
N ASN A 75 16.61 -3.31 -12.14
CA ASN A 75 17.88 -2.63 -12.39
C ASN A 75 18.03 -1.30 -11.63
N GLU A 76 16.98 -0.87 -10.93
CA GLU A 76 16.98 0.29 -10.04
C GLU A 76 17.14 -0.11 -8.58
N LEU A 77 17.45 -1.38 -8.33
CA LEU A 77 17.76 -1.92 -7.01
C LEU A 77 19.26 -2.14 -6.90
N ASN A 78 19.80 -1.97 -5.69
CA ASN A 78 21.12 -2.47 -5.38
C ASN A 78 21.11 -4.00 -5.22
N TRP A 79 22.29 -4.57 -4.99
CA TRP A 79 22.45 -6.02 -4.85
C TRP A 79 21.76 -6.63 -3.62
N TYR A 80 21.37 -5.81 -2.63
CA TYR A 80 20.56 -6.21 -1.48
C TYR A 80 19.05 -6.03 -1.71
N GLY A 81 18.61 -5.68 -2.92
CA GLY A 81 17.20 -5.43 -3.23
C GLY A 81 16.67 -4.09 -2.74
N ARG A 82 17.54 -3.17 -2.25
CA ARG A 82 17.10 -1.83 -1.84
C ARG A 82 16.99 -0.92 -3.05
N PRO A 83 15.92 -0.11 -3.16
CA PRO A 83 15.80 0.86 -4.24
C PRO A 83 16.93 1.90 -4.22
N LEU A 84 17.42 2.25 -5.41
CA LEU A 84 18.35 3.35 -5.65
C LEU A 84 17.64 4.54 -6.32
N ALA A 85 16.48 4.31 -6.94
CA ALA A 85 15.74 5.34 -7.65
C ALA A 85 15.00 6.28 -6.69
N ALA A 86 15.10 7.59 -6.93
CA ALA A 86 14.46 8.63 -6.12
C ALA A 86 12.96 8.40 -5.93
N LYS A 87 12.24 7.95 -6.97
CA LYS A 87 10.80 7.64 -6.91
C LYS A 87 10.39 6.66 -5.80
N ALA A 88 11.25 5.70 -5.45
CA ALA A 88 10.98 4.76 -4.37
C ALA A 88 11.20 5.41 -2.99
N HIS A 89 12.18 6.30 -2.88
CA HIS A 89 12.38 7.12 -1.69
C HIS A 89 11.23 8.12 -1.51
N ASP A 90 10.86 8.84 -2.57
CA ASP A 90 9.75 9.79 -2.55
C ASP A 90 8.44 9.10 -2.16
N PHE A 91 8.19 7.89 -2.69
CA PHE A 91 7.05 7.08 -2.30
C PHE A 91 7.09 6.69 -0.81
N ALA A 92 8.23 6.19 -0.31
CA ALA A 92 8.37 5.79 1.08
C ALA A 92 8.26 6.98 2.05
N GLU A 93 8.71 8.17 1.66
CA GLU A 93 8.64 9.36 2.48
C GLU A 93 7.29 10.11 2.40
N ALA A 94 6.44 9.75 1.44
CA ALA A 94 5.12 10.32 1.30
C ALA A 94 4.28 10.04 2.55
N LYS A 95 3.67 11.09 3.10
CA LYS A 95 2.72 10.97 4.21
C LYS A 95 1.37 10.56 3.64
N THR A 96 0.92 9.37 3.98
CA THR A 96 -0.41 8.87 3.62
C THR A 96 -1.14 8.40 4.86
N ASP A 97 -2.46 8.35 4.81
CA ASP A 97 -3.27 7.83 5.91
C ASP A 97 -3.23 6.31 5.92
N LEU A 98 -3.16 5.72 4.73
CA LEU A 98 -3.13 4.28 4.51
C LEU A 98 -2.11 3.91 3.42
N LEU A 99 -1.20 2.98 3.71
CA LEU A 99 -0.47 2.23 2.70
C LEU A 99 -1.13 0.88 2.49
N VAL A 100 -1.33 0.48 1.24
CA VAL A 100 -1.83 -0.85 0.88
C VAL A 100 -0.88 -1.56 -0.06
N VAL A 101 -0.57 -2.81 0.27
CA VAL A 101 0.34 -3.65 -0.50
C VAL A 101 -0.46 -4.76 -1.19
N PHE A 102 -0.57 -4.67 -2.52
CA PHE A 102 -1.13 -5.71 -3.38
C PHE A 102 -0.03 -6.68 -3.81
N ALA A 103 0.27 -7.64 -2.94
CA ALA A 103 1.18 -8.75 -3.22
C ALA A 103 0.83 -9.95 -2.32
N GLU A 104 0.93 -11.16 -2.85
CA GLU A 104 0.86 -12.39 -2.02
C GLU A 104 2.10 -12.57 -1.15
N ARG A 105 3.26 -12.15 -1.67
CA ARG A 105 4.53 -12.17 -0.97
C ARG A 105 5.25 -10.87 -1.22
N LEU A 106 5.64 -10.18 -0.15
CA LEU A 106 6.41 -8.95 -0.31
C LEU A 106 7.82 -9.29 -0.79
N THR A 107 8.16 -8.69 -1.93
CA THR A 107 9.53 -8.63 -2.42
C THR A 107 10.37 -7.70 -1.53
N GLU A 108 11.69 -7.85 -1.55
CA GLU A 108 12.61 -6.98 -0.80
C GLU A 108 12.38 -5.47 -1.00
N PRO A 109 12.21 -4.94 -2.23
CA PRO A 109 11.94 -3.52 -2.40
C PRO A 109 10.59 -3.10 -1.78
N MET A 110 9.56 -3.96 -1.84
CA MET A 110 8.27 -3.68 -1.20
C MET A 110 8.41 -3.68 0.33
N ARG A 111 9.11 -4.64 0.93
CA ARG A 111 9.40 -4.65 2.37
C ARG A 111 10.16 -3.39 2.81
N TRP A 112 11.15 -2.99 2.02
CA TRP A 112 11.93 -1.78 2.29
C TRP A 112 11.04 -0.54 2.30
N MET A 113 10.19 -0.36 1.28
CA MET A 113 9.28 0.79 1.19
C MET A 113 8.22 0.76 2.29
N SER A 114 7.61 -0.40 2.56
CA SER A 114 6.63 -0.56 3.65
C SER A 114 7.24 -0.30 5.03
N SER A 115 8.50 -0.66 5.25
CA SER A 115 9.19 -0.44 6.53
C SER A 115 9.53 1.03 6.78
N LEU A 116 9.86 1.78 5.72
CA LEU A 116 10.20 3.21 5.81
C LEU A 116 9.01 4.14 5.62
N SER A 117 7.89 3.60 5.16
CA SER A 117 6.65 4.33 4.95
C SER A 117 6.26 5.17 6.16
N LYS A 118 5.87 6.43 5.89
CA LYS A 118 5.33 7.36 6.89
C LYS A 118 3.81 7.28 7.03
N SER A 119 3.19 6.19 6.55
CA SER A 119 1.75 6.00 6.62
C SER A 119 1.27 5.82 8.05
N ALA A 120 0.07 6.32 8.36
CA ALA A 120 -0.54 6.12 9.67
C ALA A 120 -0.92 4.65 9.92
N CYS A 121 -1.32 3.93 8.87
CA CYS A 121 -1.60 2.50 8.87
C CYS A 121 -1.07 1.84 7.59
N ARG A 122 -0.50 0.63 7.70
CA ARG A 122 -0.02 -0.17 6.58
C ARG A 122 -0.75 -1.51 6.54
N ALA A 123 -1.39 -1.80 5.41
CA ALA A 123 -2.19 -2.99 5.22
C ALA A 123 -1.66 -3.85 4.06
N GLY A 124 -1.81 -5.16 4.19
CA GLY A 124 -1.48 -6.11 3.12
C GLY A 124 -2.24 -7.42 3.28
N MET A 125 -2.07 -8.31 2.33
CA MET A 125 -2.64 -9.66 2.38
C MET A 125 -1.79 -10.55 3.29
N ASP A 126 -2.42 -11.60 3.82
CA ASP A 126 -1.70 -12.66 4.53
C ASP A 126 -0.67 -13.34 3.62
N GLY A 127 0.56 -13.39 4.10
CA GLY A 127 1.76 -13.76 3.36
C GLY A 127 3.01 -13.69 4.24
N ASP A 128 4.20 -13.83 3.64
CA ASP A 128 5.46 -14.01 4.37
C ASP A 128 6.00 -12.73 5.09
N ALA A 129 5.22 -11.66 5.23
CA ALA A 129 5.72 -10.33 5.62
C ALA A 129 4.86 -9.61 6.66
N THR A 130 4.70 -10.25 7.81
CA THR A 130 3.90 -9.71 8.92
C THR A 130 4.62 -8.62 9.72
N ASP A 131 5.90 -8.37 9.45
CA ASP A 131 6.78 -7.52 10.27
C ASP A 131 6.72 -6.03 9.90
N CYS A 132 6.40 -5.71 8.64
CA CYS A 132 6.32 -4.33 8.16
C CYS A 132 4.90 -3.81 7.95
N LEU A 133 3.88 -4.59 8.33
CA LEU A 133 2.45 -4.26 8.18
C LEU A 133 1.78 -4.15 9.55
N ASP A 134 0.82 -3.24 9.65
CA ASP A 134 0.03 -3.01 10.87
C ASP A 134 -1.29 -3.79 10.84
N LEU A 135 -1.82 -4.06 9.64
CA LEU A 135 -3.03 -4.84 9.41
C LEU A 135 -2.78 -5.88 8.31
N ILE A 136 -3.18 -7.11 8.59
CA ILE A 136 -3.08 -8.23 7.64
C ILE A 136 -4.50 -8.73 7.38
N VAL A 137 -4.88 -8.78 6.12
CA VAL A 137 -6.17 -9.32 5.69
C VAL A 137 -5.95 -10.71 5.13
N GLU A 138 -6.51 -11.71 5.79
CA GLU A 138 -6.49 -13.08 5.30
C GLU A 138 -7.38 -13.20 4.07
N VAL A 139 -6.78 -13.55 2.94
CA VAL A 139 -7.49 -13.76 1.67
C VAL A 139 -7.08 -15.11 1.13
N ARG A 140 -8.06 -15.97 0.84
CA ARG A 140 -7.77 -17.30 0.27
C ARG A 140 -7.10 -17.15 -1.11
N GLN A 141 -6.26 -18.12 -1.47
CA GLN A 141 -5.64 -18.17 -2.80
C GLN A 141 -6.68 -18.01 -3.91
N GLY A 142 -6.36 -17.18 -4.91
CA GLY A 142 -7.26 -16.86 -6.02
C GLY A 142 -8.40 -15.89 -5.68
N GLN A 143 -8.47 -15.38 -4.45
CA GLN A 143 -9.51 -14.42 -4.01
C GLN A 143 -8.98 -13.00 -3.84
N VAL A 144 -7.85 -12.64 -4.47
CA VAL A 144 -7.26 -11.29 -4.43
C VAL A 144 -8.28 -10.18 -4.65
N GLN A 145 -9.27 -10.40 -5.51
CA GLN A 145 -10.35 -9.44 -5.81
C GLN A 145 -11.22 -9.07 -4.60
N ARG A 146 -11.19 -9.86 -3.53
CA ARG A 146 -11.90 -9.60 -2.26
C ARG A 146 -11.09 -8.77 -1.28
N PHE A 147 -9.76 -8.76 -1.41
CA PHE A 147 -8.85 -8.11 -0.47
C PHE A 147 -9.26 -6.67 -0.15
N ALA A 148 -9.41 -5.85 -1.19
CA ALA A 148 -9.76 -4.44 -1.04
C ALA A 148 -11.11 -4.23 -0.34
N GLY A 149 -12.11 -5.07 -0.64
CA GLY A 149 -13.43 -5.01 -0.01
C GLY A 149 -13.40 -5.41 1.46
N GLU A 150 -12.64 -6.45 1.81
CA GLU A 150 -12.46 -6.85 3.21
C GLU A 150 -11.67 -5.79 4.01
N LEU A 151 -10.63 -5.21 3.41
CA LEU A 151 -9.89 -4.12 4.02
C LEU A 151 -10.82 -2.93 4.30
N GLU A 152 -11.59 -2.48 3.31
CA GLU A 152 -12.55 -1.39 3.49
C GLU A 152 -13.57 -1.72 4.60
N ARG A 153 -14.10 -2.95 4.62
CA ARG A 153 -15.02 -3.40 5.67
C ARG A 153 -14.39 -3.28 7.07
N ILE A 154 -13.14 -3.71 7.24
CA ILE A 154 -12.43 -3.62 8.53
C ILE A 154 -12.28 -2.15 8.95
N LEU A 155 -11.87 -1.27 8.03
CA LEU A 155 -11.70 0.16 8.32
C LEU A 155 -13.02 0.86 8.69
N ARG A 156 -14.14 0.45 8.09
CA ARG A 156 -15.49 0.93 8.44
C ARG A 156 -16.00 0.38 9.77
N LEU A 157 -15.65 -0.85 10.13
CA LEU A 157 -15.98 -1.36 11.46
C LEU A 157 -15.20 -0.63 12.55
N ASN A 158 -13.94 -0.28 12.29
CA ASN A 158 -13.16 0.55 13.21
C ASN A 158 -13.80 1.93 13.43
N GLU A 159 -14.40 2.52 12.40
CA GLU A 159 -15.18 3.76 12.52
C GLU A 159 -16.34 3.64 13.51
N GLN A 160 -17.14 2.56 13.40
CA GLN A 160 -18.28 2.30 14.29
C GLN A 160 -17.88 2.05 15.74
N MET A 161 -16.70 1.48 15.98
CA MET A 161 -16.18 1.24 17.33
C MET A 161 -15.59 2.49 17.99
N GLN A 162 -15.25 3.52 17.20
CA GLN A 162 -14.69 4.78 17.68
C GLN A 162 -15.76 5.84 17.98
N GLU A 163 -17.00 5.65 17.51
CA GLU A 163 -18.10 6.52 17.91
C GLU A 163 -18.40 6.33 19.41
N PRO A 164 -18.43 7.41 20.22
CA PRO A 164 -18.90 7.30 21.58
C PRO A 164 -20.34 6.82 21.56
N VAL A 165 -20.72 5.93 22.47
CA VAL A 165 -22.13 5.62 22.77
C VAL A 165 -22.77 6.89 23.32
N SER A 166 -23.14 7.78 22.43
CA SER A 166 -23.88 9.01 22.70
C SER A 166 -25.36 8.62 22.78
N GLY A 167 -25.79 8.22 23.96
CA GLY A 167 -27.21 8.01 24.25
C GLY A 167 -27.50 6.85 25.19
N ALA A 168 -27.37 7.10 26.49
CA ALA A 168 -28.20 6.50 27.53
C ALA A 168 -28.39 7.53 28.66
#